data_AF-A0A3P1SB43-F1
#
_entry.id   AF-A0A3P1SB43-F1
#
_cell.length_a   1.000
_cell.length_b   1.000
_cell.length_c   1.000
_cell.angle_alpha   90.00
_cell.angle_beta   90.00
_cell.angle_gamma   90.00
#
_symmetry.space_group_name_H-M   'P 1'
#
loop_
_entity.id
_entity.type
_entity.pdbx_description
1 polymer ?
#
loop_
_entity_poly.entity_id
_entity_poly.type
_entity_poly.pdbx_seq_one_letter_code
_entity_poly.pdbx_strand_id
1 'polypeptide(L)'
;MARPKIDDARDKMYRVRVNDEEEQMLQYVCDRKELKNKSDVFRAALKEAYGMLRMREFDMNENQDSYYEEYAEGISLERIVDCPYCSSKNKIDLVDECDESSYERQMGPETIYEFDTEDNYCKNCGRQFRVSGYISEYPMGAFNFEEINVNPIEGEEEYE
;
A
#
# COMPACT_ATOMS: atom_id res chain seq x y z
N MET A 1 29.31 -5.74 -27.33
CA MET A 1 28.10 -5.99 -26.52
C MET A 1 26.93 -5.29 -27.19
N ALA A 2 25.86 -6.01 -27.53
CA ALA A 2 24.69 -5.43 -28.21
C ALA A 2 23.87 -4.60 -27.21
N ARG A 3 23.37 -3.44 -27.65
CA ARG A 3 22.50 -2.55 -26.85
C ARG A 3 21.21 -3.31 -26.49
N PRO A 4 20.77 -3.31 -25.21
CA PRO A 4 19.48 -3.88 -24.83
C PRO A 4 18.36 -3.26 -25.65
N LYS A 5 17.47 -4.09 -26.21
CA LYS A 5 16.24 -3.59 -26.84
C LYS A 5 15.36 -3.05 -25.72
N ILE A 6 15.17 -1.74 -25.69
CA ILE A 6 14.16 -1.09 -24.85
C ILE A 6 12.81 -1.61 -25.35
N ASP A 7 12.02 -2.22 -24.45
CA ASP A 7 10.65 -2.61 -24.75
C ASP A 7 9.87 -1.43 -25.34
N ASP A 8 9.09 -1.68 -26.39
CA ASP A 8 8.37 -0.64 -27.12
C ASP A 8 7.27 -0.07 -26.22
N ALA A 9 7.60 0.94 -25.42
CA ALA A 9 6.72 1.55 -24.42
C ALA A 9 5.50 2.27 -25.02
N ARG A 10 5.39 2.30 -26.35
CA ARG A 10 4.25 2.88 -27.09
C ARG A 10 2.93 2.21 -26.72
N ASP A 11 2.94 0.91 -26.44
CA ASP A 11 1.73 0.15 -26.08
C ASP A 11 1.18 0.52 -24.70
N LYS A 12 1.94 1.24 -23.88
CA LYS A 12 1.54 1.68 -22.52
C LYS A 12 1.29 3.18 -22.42
N MET A 13 1.17 3.89 -23.55
CA MET A 13 0.91 5.34 -23.59
C MET A 13 -0.57 5.63 -23.84
N TYR A 14 -1.23 6.21 -22.83
CA TYR A 14 -2.64 6.62 -22.92
C TYR A 14 -2.72 8.15 -23.05
N ARG A 15 -3.43 8.64 -24.08
CA ARG A 15 -3.69 10.06 -24.30
C ARG A 15 -5.14 10.35 -23.96
N VAL A 16 -5.35 11.17 -22.92
CA VAL A 16 -6.67 11.62 -22.50
C VAL A 16 -6.85 13.06 -22.94
N ARG A 17 -7.96 13.35 -23.64
CA ARG A 17 -8.37 14.72 -23.93
C ARG A 17 -9.30 15.16 -22.81
N VAL A 18 -8.94 16.27 -22.17
CA VAL A 18 -9.61 16.83 -21.00
C VAL A 18 -10.43 18.04 -21.44
N ASN A 19 -11.62 18.23 -20.87
CA ASN A 19 -12.45 19.42 -21.11
C ASN A 19 -12.11 20.57 -20.13
N ASP A 20 -12.70 21.76 -20.31
CA ASP A 20 -12.35 22.94 -19.51
C ASP A 20 -12.67 22.81 -18.01
N GLU A 21 -13.70 22.04 -17.66
CA GLU A 21 -14.09 21.78 -16.27
C GLU A 21 -13.11 20.79 -15.62
N GLU A 22 -12.80 19.71 -16.32
CA GLU A 22 -11.82 18.71 -15.87
C GLU A 22 -10.41 19.31 -15.76
N GLU A 23 -10.04 20.26 -16.62
CA GLU A 23 -8.76 20.97 -16.53
C GLU A 23 -8.68 21.85 -15.27
N GLN A 24 -9.79 22.49 -14.89
CA GLN A 24 -9.88 23.23 -13.62
C GLN A 24 -9.76 22.28 -12.42
N MET A 25 -10.42 21.12 -12.47
CA MET A 25 -10.29 20.09 -11.44
C MET A 25 -8.85 19.59 -11.32
N LEU A 26 -8.18 19.30 -12.44
CA LEU A 26 -6.78 18.87 -12.44
C LEU A 26 -5.86 19.92 -11.84
N GLN A 27 -6.06 21.19 -12.18
CA GLN A 27 -5.27 22.28 -11.63
C GLN A 27 -5.46 22.39 -10.12
N TYR A 28 -6.71 22.38 -9.65
CA TYR A 28 -7.02 22.43 -8.22
C TYR A 28 -6.35 21.28 -7.44
N VAL A 29 -6.43 20.05 -7.95
CA VAL A 29 -5.81 18.88 -7.30
C VAL A 29 -4.29 18.97 -7.31
N CYS A 30 -3.69 19.43 -8.41
CA CYS A 30 -2.24 19.65 -8.48
C CYS A 30 -1.76 20.63 -7.42
N ASP A 31 -2.45 21.76 -7.29
CA ASP A 31 -2.07 22.81 -6.35
C ASP A 31 -2.23 22.34 -4.90
N ARG A 32 -3.32 21.64 -4.59
CA ARG A 32 -3.61 21.13 -3.24
C ARG A 32 -2.67 20.01 -2.79
N LYS A 33 -2.25 19.15 -3.70
CA LYS A 33 -1.34 18.02 -3.41
C LYS A 33 0.12 18.36 -3.72
N GLU A 34 0.43 19.62 -4.02
CA GLU A 34 1.77 20.11 -4.37
C GLU A 34 2.46 19.29 -5.47
N LEU A 35 1.66 18.81 -6.44
CA LEU A 35 2.13 17.93 -7.50
C LEU A 35 2.80 18.74 -8.61
N LYS A 36 3.99 18.28 -9.03
CA LYS A 36 4.78 18.95 -10.08
C LYS A 36 4.17 18.79 -11.47
N ASN A 37 3.49 17.67 -11.74
CA ASN A 37 2.88 17.42 -13.04
C ASN A 37 1.42 16.97 -12.90
N LYS A 38 0.56 17.46 -13.80
CA LYS A 38 -0.83 16.99 -13.93
C LYS A 38 -0.94 15.49 -14.19
N SER A 39 0.06 14.90 -14.84
CA SER A 39 0.15 13.44 -15.03
C SER A 39 0.18 12.66 -13.72
N ASP A 40 0.70 13.25 -12.64
CA ASP A 40 0.83 12.58 -11.34
C ASP A 40 -0.52 12.45 -10.64
N VAL A 41 -1.47 13.34 -10.94
CA VAL A 41 -2.88 13.22 -10.50
C VAL A 41 -3.48 11.92 -11.03
N PHE A 42 -3.31 11.63 -12.32
CA PHE A 42 -3.84 10.40 -12.92
C PHE A 42 -3.19 9.14 -12.34
N ARG A 43 -1.87 9.18 -12.06
CA ARG A 43 -1.18 8.06 -11.43
C ARG A 43 -1.67 7.81 -10.01
N ALA A 44 -1.85 8.87 -9.22
CA ALA A 44 -2.37 8.79 -7.86
C ALA A 44 -3.81 8.27 -7.86
N ALA A 45 -4.68 8.86 -8.68
CA ALA A 45 -6.08 8.43 -8.80
C ALA A 45 -6.21 6.98 -9.27
N LEU A 46 -5.34 6.52 -10.20
CA LEU A 46 -5.34 5.13 -10.63
C LEU A 46 -4.98 4.17 -9.49
N LYS A 47 -3.97 4.51 -8.68
CA LYS A 47 -3.60 3.70 -7.50
C LYS A 47 -4.72 3.64 -6.47
N GLU A 48 -5.34 4.79 -6.20
CA GLU A 48 -6.45 4.92 -5.25
C GLU A 48 -7.68 4.13 -5.72
N ALA A 49 -8.07 4.30 -6.99
CA ALA A 49 -9.18 3.55 -7.59
C ALA A 49 -8.93 2.04 -7.60
N TYR A 50 -7.70 1.62 -7.91
CA TYR A 50 -7.31 0.20 -7.81
C TYR A 50 -7.41 -0.31 -6.38
N GLY A 51 -6.91 0.45 -5.40
CA GLY A 51 -7.03 0.12 -3.98
C GLY A 51 -8.49 -0.06 -3.55
N MET A 52 -9.36 0.89 -3.86
CA MET A 52 -10.79 0.83 -3.53
C MET A 52 -11.49 -0.39 -4.16
N LEU A 53 -11.26 -0.66 -5.44
CA LEU A 53 -11.87 -1.81 -6.12
C LEU A 53 -11.36 -3.13 -5.56
N ARG A 54 -10.05 -3.20 -5.28
CA ARG A 54 -9.43 -4.36 -4.63
C ARG A 54 -10.08 -4.64 -3.28
N MET A 55 -10.18 -3.64 -2.39
CA MET A 55 -10.81 -3.81 -1.08
C MET A 55 -12.27 -4.29 -1.20
N ARG A 56 -13.06 -3.67 -2.10
CA ARG A 56 -14.44 -4.08 -2.38
C ARG A 56 -14.54 -5.53 -2.87
N GLU A 57 -13.62 -5.99 -3.72
CA GLU A 57 -13.61 -7.37 -4.19
C GLU A 57 -13.24 -8.37 -3.07
N PHE A 58 -12.44 -7.94 -2.09
CA PHE A 58 -12.14 -8.75 -0.91
C PHE A 58 -13.31 -8.81 0.09
N ASP A 59 -13.97 -7.68 0.40
CA ASP A 59 -15.13 -7.62 1.32
C ASP A 59 -16.31 -8.50 0.86
N MET A 60 -16.51 -8.61 -0.45
CA MET A 60 -17.56 -9.45 -1.04
C MET A 60 -17.25 -10.95 -0.95
N ASN A 61 -15.99 -11.33 -0.68
CA ASN A 61 -15.53 -12.72 -0.63
C ASN A 61 -15.38 -13.25 0.83
N GLU A 62 -15.32 -12.36 1.82
CA GLU A 62 -15.18 -12.70 3.26
C GLU A 62 -16.49 -12.55 4.07
N ASN A 63 -17.63 -12.25 3.43
CA ASN A 63 -18.89 -12.01 4.14
C ASN A 63 -19.60 -13.30 4.62
N GLN A 64 -18.95 -14.00 5.56
CA GLN A 64 -19.61 -14.86 6.54
C GLN A 64 -18.97 -14.61 7.91
N ASP A 65 -19.68 -13.77 8.69
CA ASP A 65 -19.57 -13.58 10.14
C ASP A 65 -18.44 -12.68 10.67
N SER A 66 -18.80 -11.45 11.07
CA SER A 66 -18.37 -10.91 12.36
C SER A 66 -19.28 -9.76 12.83
N TYR A 67 -20.02 -10.05 13.89
CA TYR A 67 -20.80 -9.11 14.69
C TYR A 67 -19.87 -8.64 15.83
N TYR A 68 -19.76 -7.32 16.02
CA TYR A 68 -18.86 -6.54 16.91
C TYR A 68 -17.63 -5.91 16.22
N GLU A 69 -17.84 -4.81 15.49
CA GLU A 69 -16.77 -3.82 15.22
C GLU A 69 -16.81 -2.77 16.34
N GLU A 70 -15.96 -2.97 17.35
CA GLU A 70 -15.53 -1.90 18.25
C GLU A 70 -14.75 -0.89 17.39
N TYR A 71 -15.03 0.41 17.57
CA TYR A 71 -14.45 1.49 16.77
C TYR A 71 -12.92 1.42 16.80
N ALA A 72 -12.31 0.79 15.78
CA ALA A 72 -10.87 0.86 15.57
C ALA A 72 -10.54 2.31 15.22
N GLU A 73 -10.05 3.05 16.21
CA GLU A 73 -9.62 4.43 16.05
C GLU A 73 -8.33 4.43 15.21
N GLY A 74 -8.43 4.81 13.93
CA GLY A 74 -7.29 4.88 13.01
C GLY A 74 -7.56 4.26 11.64
N ILE A 75 -6.52 4.16 10.82
CA ILE A 75 -6.56 3.50 9.50
C ILE A 75 -6.30 2.00 9.60
N SER A 76 -6.83 1.23 8.64
CA SER A 76 -6.51 -0.20 8.52
C SER A 76 -5.02 -0.43 8.28
N LEU A 77 -4.41 -1.36 9.03
CA LEU A 77 -3.02 -1.80 8.86
C LEU A 77 -2.91 -3.13 8.09
N GLU A 78 -4.02 -3.64 7.56
CA GLU A 78 -4.01 -4.83 6.70
C GLU A 78 -3.35 -4.53 5.36
N ARG A 79 -2.43 -5.38 4.92
CA ARG A 79 -1.73 -5.24 3.63
C ARG A 79 -1.66 -6.55 2.89
N ILE A 80 -1.47 -6.45 1.58
CA ILE A 80 -1.15 -7.61 0.75
C ILE A 80 0.26 -7.47 0.22
N VAL A 81 1.11 -8.41 0.63
CA VAL A 81 2.53 -8.48 0.28
C VAL A 81 2.80 -9.69 -0.60
N ASP A 82 3.81 -9.57 -1.47
CA ASP A 82 4.25 -10.69 -2.31
C ASP A 82 5.28 -11.53 -1.57
N CYS A 83 5.09 -12.86 -1.55
CA CYS A 83 6.04 -13.78 -0.94
C CYS A 83 7.44 -13.62 -1.58
N PRO A 84 8.51 -13.45 -0.80
CA PRO A 84 9.85 -13.25 -1.37
C PRO A 84 10.41 -14.52 -2.04
N TYR A 85 9.79 -15.69 -1.81
CA TYR A 85 10.24 -16.96 -2.37
C TYR A 85 9.47 -17.41 -3.63
N CYS A 86 8.16 -17.23 -3.65
CA CYS A 86 7.30 -17.74 -4.73
C CYS A 86 6.39 -16.69 -5.37
N SER A 87 6.49 -15.42 -4.92
CA SER A 87 5.72 -14.28 -5.42
C SER A 87 4.20 -14.42 -5.30
N SER A 88 3.69 -15.41 -4.54
CA SER A 88 2.27 -15.48 -4.21
C SER A 88 1.89 -14.36 -3.26
N LYS A 89 0.70 -13.80 -3.45
CA LYS A 89 0.14 -12.74 -2.60
C LYS A 89 -0.29 -13.28 -1.24
N ASN A 90 0.05 -12.59 -0.17
CA ASN A 90 -0.34 -12.91 1.20
C ASN A 90 -0.98 -11.68 1.85
N LYS A 91 -2.18 -11.84 2.42
CA LYS A 91 -2.80 -10.85 3.31
C LYS A 91 -2.13 -10.96 4.68
N ILE A 92 -1.65 -9.84 5.18
CA ILE A 92 -1.05 -9.68 6.51
C ILE A 92 -1.83 -8.61 7.26
N ASP A 93 -1.90 -8.77 8.58
CA ASP A 93 -2.41 -7.76 9.49
C ASP A 93 -1.27 -7.37 10.43
N LEU A 94 -1.06 -6.06 10.59
CA LEU A 94 0.07 -5.48 11.32
C LEU A 94 -0.39 -4.79 12.61
N VAL A 95 -1.70 -4.81 12.93
CA VAL A 95 -2.25 -4.17 14.13
C VAL A 95 -1.57 -4.67 15.41
N ASP A 96 -1.44 -5.99 15.56
CA ASP A 96 -0.88 -6.59 16.78
C ASP A 96 0.66 -6.49 16.86
N GLU A 97 1.32 -6.26 15.74
CA GLU A 97 2.78 -6.38 15.56
C GLU A 97 3.44 -5.01 15.23
N CYS A 98 2.83 -3.91 15.66
CA CYS A 98 3.33 -2.56 15.42
C CYS A 98 3.50 -1.73 16.70
N ASP A 99 4.50 -0.86 16.69
CA ASP A 99 4.72 0.20 17.66
C ASP A 99 4.12 1.52 17.14
N GLU A 100 3.29 2.15 17.95
CA GLU A 100 2.64 3.43 17.62
C GLU A 100 3.44 4.63 18.17
N SER A 101 3.69 5.62 17.32
CA SER A 101 4.21 6.93 17.73
C SER A 101 3.39 8.06 17.10
N SER A 102 3.21 9.18 17.83
CA SER A 102 2.40 10.30 17.35
C SER A 102 3.10 11.65 17.54
N TYR A 103 2.91 12.54 16.55
CA TYR A 103 3.54 13.86 16.51
C TYR A 103 2.58 14.93 15.97
N GLU A 104 2.50 16.07 16.64
CA GLU A 104 1.59 17.16 16.25
C GLU A 104 2.01 17.86 14.95
N ARG A 105 1.03 18.08 14.05
CA ARG A 105 1.17 18.82 12.79
C ARG A 105 0.00 19.78 12.58
N GLN A 106 -0.02 20.47 11.44
CA GLN A 106 -0.99 21.54 11.17
C GLN A 106 -2.45 21.08 11.15
N MET A 107 -2.72 19.82 10.79
CA MET A 107 -4.06 19.24 10.68
C MET A 107 -4.37 18.22 11.79
N GLY A 108 -3.67 18.32 12.92
CA GLY A 108 -3.74 17.36 14.03
C GLY A 108 -2.50 16.46 14.10
N PRO A 109 -2.53 15.40 14.92
CA PRO A 109 -1.41 14.47 15.05
C PRO A 109 -1.24 13.65 13.77
N GLU A 110 0.01 13.38 13.43
CA GLU A 110 0.42 12.29 12.54
C GLU A 110 0.78 11.09 13.41
N THR A 111 0.14 9.96 13.13
CA THR A 111 0.43 8.69 13.79
C THR A 111 1.25 7.82 12.84
N ILE A 112 2.34 7.25 13.34
CA ILE A 112 3.23 6.33 12.61
C ILE A 112 3.17 4.98 13.31
N TYR A 113 2.80 3.96 12.54
CA TYR A 113 2.77 2.56 12.93
C TYR A 113 4.03 1.90 12.36
N GLU A 114 5.06 1.70 13.19
CA GLU A 114 6.29 1.02 12.79
C GLU A 114 6.18 -0.47 13.11
N PHE A 115 6.61 -1.34 12.20
CA PHE A 115 6.52 -2.79 12.38
C PHE A 115 7.78 -3.47 11.88
N ASP A 116 8.14 -4.56 12.55
CA ASP A 116 9.26 -5.42 12.19
C ASP A 116 8.98 -6.84 12.67
N THR A 117 8.22 -7.59 11.88
CA THR A 117 7.66 -8.89 12.26
C THR A 117 8.21 -10.02 11.39
N GLU A 118 8.63 -11.10 12.04
CA GLU A 118 9.14 -12.32 11.39
C GLU A 118 8.08 -13.43 11.32
N ASP A 119 6.91 -13.26 11.96
CA ASP A 119 5.88 -14.31 12.10
C ASP A 119 4.91 -14.42 10.91
N ASN A 120 5.37 -14.03 9.71
CA ASN A 120 4.56 -14.10 8.50
C ASN A 120 4.84 -15.37 7.71
N TYR A 121 3.80 -16.16 7.44
CA TYR A 121 3.90 -17.41 6.68
C TYR A 121 3.16 -17.32 5.37
N CYS A 122 3.82 -17.75 4.29
CA CYS A 122 3.21 -17.76 2.99
C CYS A 122 2.12 -18.84 2.88
N LYS A 123 0.88 -18.46 2.55
CA LYS A 123 -0.25 -19.38 2.40
C LYS A 123 -0.07 -20.40 1.26
N ASN A 124 0.80 -20.11 0.29
CA ASN A 124 1.06 -20.97 -0.86
C ASN A 124 2.24 -21.93 -0.66
N CYS A 125 3.39 -21.44 -0.21
CA CYS A 125 4.60 -22.28 -0.06
C CYS A 125 4.95 -22.63 1.38
N GLY A 126 4.23 -22.10 2.37
CA GLY A 126 4.44 -22.35 3.80
C GLY A 126 5.70 -21.72 4.40
N ARG A 127 6.54 -21.04 3.61
CA ARG A 127 7.79 -20.45 4.10
C ARG A 127 7.53 -19.18 4.89
N GLN A 128 8.26 -19.04 6.00
CA GLN A 128 8.29 -17.87 6.83
C GLN A 128 9.06 -16.74 6.14
N PHE A 129 8.61 -15.50 6.29
CA PHE A 129 9.27 -14.32 5.76
C PHE A 129 9.12 -13.14 6.73
N ARG A 130 10.02 -12.17 6.62
CA ARG A 130 10.03 -10.97 7.45
C ARG A 130 9.35 -9.81 6.73
N VAL A 131 8.54 -9.05 7.45
CA VAL A 131 7.95 -7.80 6.99
C VAL A 131 8.36 -6.68 7.93
N SER A 132 8.95 -5.62 7.39
CA SER A 132 9.34 -4.45 8.16
C SER A 132 9.03 -3.15 7.45
N GLY A 133 8.86 -2.07 8.20
CA GLY A 133 8.58 -0.77 7.65
C GLY A 133 7.65 0.04 8.54
N TYR A 134 6.87 0.92 7.92
CA TYR A 134 5.94 1.76 8.64
C TYR A 134 4.75 2.19 7.77
N ILE A 135 3.65 2.53 8.44
CA ILE A 135 2.45 3.15 7.86
C ILE A 135 2.21 4.47 8.57
N SER A 136 1.91 5.53 7.82
CA SER A 136 1.63 6.86 8.35
C SER A 136 0.18 7.26 8.11
N GLU A 137 -0.47 7.72 9.19
CA GLU A 137 -1.80 8.29 9.22
C GLU A 137 -1.70 9.79 9.49
N TYR A 138 -2.16 10.62 8.53
CA TYR A 138 -2.24 12.06 8.70
C TYR A 138 -3.15 12.72 7.65
N PRO A 139 -4.15 13.52 8.07
CA PRO A 139 -4.63 13.67 9.45
C PRO A 139 -5.27 12.38 9.97
N MET A 140 -5.69 12.35 11.24
CA MET A 140 -6.36 11.18 11.82
C MET A 140 -7.48 10.63 10.92
N GLY A 141 -7.52 9.32 10.77
CA GLY A 141 -8.39 8.54 9.88
C GLY A 141 -8.00 8.55 8.41
N ALA A 142 -6.88 9.20 8.02
CA ALA A 142 -6.47 9.31 6.62
C ALA A 142 -5.07 8.75 6.39
N PHE A 143 -4.97 7.84 5.43
CA PHE A 143 -3.68 7.35 4.94
C PHE A 143 -2.84 8.50 4.37
N ASN A 144 -1.58 8.59 4.79
CA ASN A 144 -0.61 9.56 4.29
C ASN A 144 0.43 8.89 3.37
N PHE A 145 1.26 8.00 3.91
CA PHE A 145 2.27 7.23 3.16
C PHE A 145 2.66 5.94 3.90
N GLU A 146 3.35 5.03 3.21
CA GLU A 146 3.85 3.79 3.79
C GLU A 146 5.15 3.35 3.10
N GLU A 147 5.96 2.60 3.83
CA GLU A 147 7.09 1.84 3.31
C GLU A 147 6.99 0.41 3.86
N ILE A 148 7.00 -0.58 2.96
CA ILE A 148 6.89 -2.00 3.34
C ILE A 148 8.01 -2.76 2.66
N ASN A 149 8.86 -3.38 3.46
CA ASN A 149 9.96 -4.22 3.04
C ASN A 149 9.63 -5.68 3.37
N VAL A 150 9.73 -6.55 2.37
CA VAL A 150 9.42 -7.98 2.50
C VAL A 150 10.68 -8.76 2.17
N ASN A 151 11.24 -9.42 3.18
CA ASN A 151 12.54 -10.07 3.08
C ASN A 151 12.43 -11.57 3.36
N PRO A 152 13.19 -12.41 2.64
CA PRO A 152 13.35 -13.81 3.04
C PRO A 152 14.06 -13.90 4.39
N ILE A 153 13.62 -14.81 5.25
CA ILE A 153 14.39 -15.25 6.41
C ILE A 153 15.32 -16.35 5.93
N GLU A 154 16.63 -16.13 6.02
CA GLU A 154 17.62 -17.16 5.76
C GLU A 154 17.53 -18.18 6.91
N GLY A 155 17.16 -19.42 6.57
CA GLY A 155 17.10 -20.49 7.57
C GLY A 155 18.50 -20.82 8.06
N GLU A 156 18.64 -20.91 9.39
CA GLU A 156 19.77 -21.55 10.06
C GLU A 156 20.10 -22.86 9.34
N GLU A 157 21.37 -23.04 8.97
CA GLU A 157 21.91 -24.25 8.38
C GLU A 157 21.46 -25.45 9.24
N GLU A 158 20.70 -26.39 8.67
CA GLU A 158 20.51 -27.71 9.24
C GLU A 158 21.92 -28.32 9.43
N TYR A 159 22.43 -28.28 10.67
CA TYR A 159 23.62 -29.02 11.05
C TYR A 159 23.28 -30.51 11.00
N GLU A 160 23.55 -31.17 9.87
CA GLU A 160 23.69 -32.64 9.78
C GLU A 160 24.98 -33.12 10.47
#